data_AF-A0A9W6LAS7-F1
#
_entry.id   AF-A0A9W6LAS7-F1
#
_cell.length_a   1.000
_cell.length_b   1.000
_cell.length_c   1.000
_cell.angle_alpha   90.00
_cell.angle_beta   90.00
_cell.angle_gamma   90.00
#
_symmetry.space_group_name_H-M   'P 1'
#
loop_
_entity.id
_entity.type
_entity.pdbx_description
1 polymer ?
#
loop_
_entity_poly.entity_id
_entity_poly.type
_entity_poly.pdbx_seq_one_letter_code
_entity_poly.pdbx_strand_id
1 'polypeptide(L)' 'MIGGIGMPELIIILVIVLIIFGAGKLPEIGAGLGKGIRNFKKATTDTVEESNEKTEKIEENK' A
#
# COMPACT_ATOMS: atom_id res chain seq x y z
N MET A 1 -8.23 34.04 1.93
CA MET A 1 -6.78 33.78 2.10
C MET A 1 -6.61 32.31 2.48
N ILE A 2 -5.70 31.62 1.77
CA ILE A 2 -5.17 30.27 2.07
C ILE A 2 -6.23 29.16 2.03
N GLY A 3 -6.70 28.85 0.82
CA GLY A 3 -7.15 27.49 0.51
C GLY A 3 -5.89 26.65 0.28
N GLY A 4 -5.81 25.47 0.92
CA GLY A 4 -4.66 24.57 0.77
C GLY A 4 -4.43 24.18 -0.69
N ILE A 5 -3.29 23.51 -0.95
CA ILE A 5 -2.93 23.02 -2.28
C ILE A 5 -4.16 22.36 -2.93
N GLY A 6 -4.68 23.02 -3.95
CA GLY A 6 -5.84 22.56 -4.67
C GLY A 6 -5.48 21.42 -5.61
N MET A 7 -6.51 20.79 -6.16
CA MET A 7 -6.33 19.80 -7.22
C MET A 7 -5.51 20.34 -8.41
N PRO A 8 -5.66 21.61 -8.85
CA PRO A 8 -4.85 22.16 -9.94
C PRO A 8 -3.35 22.21 -9.61
N GLU A 9 -2.98 22.65 -8.41
CA GLU A 9 -1.58 22.75 -7.98
C GLU A 9 -0.94 21.37 -7.86
N LEU A 10 -1.67 20.36 -7.35
CA LEU A 10 -1.19 18.97 -7.33
C LEU A 10 -0.92 18.42 -8.73
N ILE A 11 -1.77 18.75 -9.72
CA ILE A 11 -1.56 18.32 -11.11
C ILE A 11 -0.30 18.97 -11.68
N ILE A 12 -0.05 20.26 -11.41
CA ILE A 12 1.17 20.94 -11.87
C ILE A 12 2.43 20.28 -11.27
N ILE A 13 2.41 19.99 -9.97
CA ILE A 13 3.51 19.29 -9.30
C ILE A 13 3.71 17.90 -9.91
N LEU A 14 2.63 17.16 -10.15
CA LEU A 14 2.68 15.84 -10.78
C LEU A 14 3.32 15.92 -12.17
N VAL A 15 2.98 16.90 -12.99
CA VAL A 15 3.57 17.10 -14.32
C VAL A 15 5.08 17.37 -14.22
N ILE A 16 5.52 18.21 -13.29
CA ILE A 16 6.96 18.47 -13.07
C ILE A 16 7.69 17.18 -12.68
N VAL A 17 7.12 16.42 -11.75
CA VAL A 17 7.66 15.11 -11.33
C VAL A 17 7.74 14.15 -12.51
N LEU A 18 6.70 14.10 -13.35
CA LEU A 18 6.67 13.26 -14.55
C LEU A 18 7.70 13.68 -15.60
N ILE A 19 8.05 14.97 -15.70
CA ILE A 19 9.12 15.43 -16.60
C ILE A 19 10.50 14.98 -16.09
N ILE A 20 10.74 15.06 -14.78
CA ILE A 20 12.02 14.69 -14.16
C ILE A 20 12.22 13.16 -14.19
N PHE A 21 11.21 12.41 -13.77
CA PHE A 21 11.31 10.95 -13.63
C PHE A 21 10.86 10.19 -14.89
N GLY A 22 10.06 10.81 -15.76
CA GLY A 22 9.42 10.18 -16.91
C GLY A 22 8.09 9.51 -16.55
N ALA A 23 7.14 9.52 -17.50
CA ALA A 23 5.80 8.97 -17.28
C ALA A 23 5.75 7.45 -17.03
N GLY A 24 6.78 6.72 -17.46
CA GLY A 24 6.90 5.27 -17.24
C GLY A 24 7.38 4.87 -15.84
N LYS A 25 8.15 5.74 -15.15
CA LYS A 25 8.74 5.36 -13.85
C LYS A 25 7.73 5.32 -12.70
N LEU A 26 6.72 6.18 -12.71
CA LEU A 26 5.68 6.18 -11.66
C LEU A 26 4.89 4.84 -11.63
N PRO A 27 4.36 4.33 -12.76
CA PRO A 27 3.71 3.03 -12.82
C PRO A 27 4.64 1.87 -12.43
N GLU A 28 5.91 1.92 -12.84
CA GLU A 28 6.90 0.88 -12.54
C GLU A 28 7.17 0.78 -11.02
N ILE A 29 7.40 1.92 -10.37
CA ILE A 29 7.57 2.00 -8.91
C ILE A 29 6.27 1.60 -8.20
N GLY A 30 5.12 2.09 -8.66
CA GLY A 30 3.81 1.74 -8.10
C GLY A 30 3.49 0.25 -8.17
N ALA A 31 3.85 -0.42 -9.28
CA ALA A 31 3.69 -1.85 -9.42
C ALA A 31 4.58 -2.65 -8.45
N GLY A 32 5.82 -2.20 -8.23
CA GLY A 32 6.72 -2.79 -7.24
C GLY A 32 6.21 -2.63 -5.80
N LEU A 33 5.82 -1.40 -5.43
CA LEU A 33 5.26 -1.09 -4.12
C LEU A 33 3.93 -1.83 -3.88
N GLY A 34 3.06 -1.90 -4.88
CA GLY A 34 1.77 -2.58 -4.79
C GLY A 34 1.93 -4.09 -4.56
N LYS A 35 2.90 -4.73 -5.23
CA LYS A 35 3.24 -6.14 -4.96
C LYS A 35 3.78 -6.33 -3.55
N GLY A 36 4.66 -5.43 -3.09
CA GLY A 36 5.19 -5.46 -1.72
C GLY A 36 4.11 -5.35 -0.67
N ILE A 37 3.22 -4.36 -0.78
CA ILE A 37 2.09 -4.15 0.14
C ILE A 37 1.13 -5.35 0.12
N ARG A 38 0.83 -5.91 -1.07
CA ARG A 38 -0.04 -7.08 -1.19
C ARG A 38 0.56 -8.31 -0.52
N ASN A 39 1.85 -8.56 -0.71
CA ASN A 39 2.53 -9.70 -0.09
C ASN A 39 2.65 -9.51 1.43
N PHE A 40 2.93 -8.29 1.89
CA PHE A 40 2.94 -7.96 3.31
C PHE A 40 1.58 -8.20 3.96
N LYS A 41 0.50 -7.69 3.35
CA LYS A 41 -0.87 -7.90 3.83
C LYS A 41 -1.24 -9.38 3.89
N LYS A 42 -0.85 -10.18 2.89
CA LYS A 42 -1.06 -11.63 2.88
C LYS A 42 -0.35 -12.30 4.06
N ALA A 43 0.96 -12.07 4.21
CA ALA A 43 1.74 -12.67 5.29
C ALA A 43 1.20 -12.29 6.68
N THR A 44 0.77 -11.04 6.88
CA THR A 44 0.16 -10.61 8.14
C THR A 44 -1.19 -11.27 8.37
N THR A 45 -2.06 -11.34 7.35
CA THR A 45 -3.37 -12.02 7.47
C THR A 45 -3.21 -13.51 7.76
N ASP A 46 -2.35 -14.20 7.01
CA ASP A 46 -2.13 -15.65 7.18
C ASP A 46 -1.58 -15.95 8.59
N THR A 47 -0.68 -15.11 9.11
CA THR A 47 -0.17 -15.23 10.50
C THR A 47 -1.27 -15.02 11.55
N VAL A 48 -2.16 -14.05 11.33
CA VAL A 48 -3.26 -13.74 12.26
C VAL A 48 -4.30 -14.87 12.26
N GLU A 49 -4.64 -15.43 11.09
CA GLU A 49 -5.57 -16.56 10.97
C GLU A 49 -4.97 -17.83 11.60
N GLU A 50 -3.70 -18.14 11.37
CA GLU A 50 -3.02 -19.32 11.93
C GLU A 50 -2.87 -19.22 13.47
N SER A 51 -2.74 -17.99 14.00
CA SER A 51 -2.71 -17.73 15.45
C SER A 51 -4.09 -17.89 16.11
N ASN A 52 -5.16 -17.57 15.38
CA ASN A 52 -6.53 -17.67 15.87
C ASN A 52 -7.00 -19.14 15.87
N GLU A 53 -6.73 -19.88 14.78
CA GLU A 53 -7.05 -21.32 14.68
C GLU A 53 -6.29 -22.16 15.73
N LYS A 54 -5.04 -21.79 16.06
CA LYS A 54 -4.29 -22.45 17.14
C LYS A 54 -4.85 -22.18 18.52
N THR A 55 -5.49 -21.03 18.75
CA THR A 55 -6.05 -20.68 20.06
C THR A 55 -7.37 -21.40 20.29
N GLU A 56 -8.24 -21.52 19.28
CA GLU A 56 -9.50 -22.26 19.38
C GLU A 56 -9.30 -23.77 19.60
N LYS A 57 -8.30 -24.40 18.95
CA LYS A 57 -8.00 -25.83 19.14
C LYS A 57 -7.43 -26.19 20.52
N ILE A 58 -6.89 -25.22 21.25
CA ILE A 58 -6.35 -25.45 22.61
C ILE A 58 -7.47 -25.39 23.66
N GLU A 59 -8.55 -24.64 23.39
CA GLU A 59 -9.71 -24.53 24.29
C GLU A 59 -10.70 -25.69 24.14
N GLU A 60 -10.82 -26.29 22.96
CA GLU A 60 -11.74 -27.43 22.74
C GLU A 60 -11.24 -28.76 23.36
N ASN A 61 -9.95 -28.84 23.72
CA ASN A 61 -9.33 -30.04 24.29
C ASN A 61 -9.10 -29.95 25.82
N LYS A 62 -9.81 -29.06 26.52
CA LYS A 62 -9.75 -28.86 27.97
C LYS A 62 -11.14 -28.99 28.60
#